data_AF-A0A8J6B4H1-F1
#
_entry.id   AF-A0A8J6B4H1-F1
#
_cell.length_a   1.000
_cell.length_b   1.000
_cell.length_c   1.000
_cell.angle_alpha   90.00
_cell.angle_beta   90.00
_cell.angle_gamma   90.00
#
_symmetry.space_group_name_H-M   'P 1'
#
loop_
_entity.id
_entity.type
_entity.pdbx_description
1 polymer ?
#
loop_
_entity_poly.entity_id
_entity_poly.type
_entity_poly.pdbx_seq_one_letter_code
_entity_poly.pdbx_strand_id
1 'polypeptide(L)'
;MFPPGPAPEAITDKIFQLSKTIEEYAICPDLKVDLSTIGKQQFDLENKFKPFTVEIVDSVEAYANMLRNIFDFSALKELLSGPNRLLIRLDAMHGVVGPYVKKILCEELGAPANSAVNCIPLEDFGGHHPDPNLTYASELVDTMKTGEHDFGAAFDGDGDRNMILGKNGFFVNPSDSVAVIAANIFSIPYFQQTGVRGLARSMPTSGALD
;
A
#
# COMPACT_ATOMS: atom_id res chain seq x y z
N MET A 1 17.24 -18.39 1.61
CA MET A 1 16.12 -17.48 1.91
C MET A 1 15.62 -16.99 0.57
N PHE A 2 14.39 -17.32 0.18
CA PHE A 2 13.82 -16.74 -1.04
C PHE A 2 13.64 -15.23 -0.81
N PRO A 3 13.97 -14.37 -1.78
CA PRO A 3 13.68 -12.94 -1.64
C PRO A 3 12.16 -12.74 -1.49
N PRO A 4 11.71 -11.75 -0.70
CA PRO A 4 10.29 -11.42 -0.61
C PRO A 4 9.76 -11.02 -2.00
N GLY A 5 8.58 -11.52 -2.36
CA GLY A 5 7.93 -11.29 -3.66
C GLY A 5 6.92 -12.40 -4.01
N PRO A 6 6.19 -12.29 -5.12
CA PRO A 6 5.29 -13.34 -5.60
C PRO A 6 6.02 -14.68 -5.78
N ALA A 7 5.34 -15.78 -5.50
CA ALA A 7 5.91 -17.11 -5.73
C ALA A 7 6.22 -17.32 -7.22
N PRO A 8 7.43 -17.80 -7.58
CA PRO A 8 7.78 -18.05 -8.98
C PRO A 8 6.99 -19.23 -9.56
N GLU A 9 6.95 -19.33 -10.90
CA GLU A 9 6.19 -20.34 -11.64
C GLU A 9 6.42 -21.77 -11.14
N ALA A 10 7.68 -22.16 -10.90
CA ALA A 10 8.00 -23.50 -10.41
C ALA A 10 7.32 -23.84 -9.07
N ILE A 11 7.05 -22.84 -8.21
CA ILE A 11 6.33 -23.01 -6.95
C ILE A 11 4.83 -23.00 -7.18
N THR A 12 4.29 -22.07 -7.96
CA THR A 12 2.85 -22.01 -8.24
C THR A 12 2.37 -23.25 -9.00
N ASP A 13 3.17 -23.75 -9.94
CA ASP A 13 2.91 -25.00 -10.64
C ASP A 13 2.89 -26.18 -9.68
N LYS A 14 3.86 -26.24 -8.76
CA LYS A 14 3.89 -27.30 -7.75
C LYS A 14 2.66 -27.26 -6.85
N ILE A 15 2.23 -26.08 -6.43
CA ILE A 15 0.99 -25.89 -5.66
C ILE A 15 -0.22 -26.37 -6.49
N PHE A 16 -0.28 -26.00 -7.77
CA PHE A 16 -1.36 -26.42 -8.67
C PHE A 16 -1.37 -27.93 -8.95
N GLN A 17 -0.20 -28.57 -9.10
CA GLN A 17 -0.15 -30.02 -9.26
C GLN A 17 -0.64 -30.73 -8.00
N LEU A 18 -0.24 -30.27 -6.82
CA LEU A 18 -0.69 -30.84 -5.54
C LEU A 18 -2.20 -30.63 -5.33
N SER A 19 -2.76 -29.48 -5.70
CA SER A 19 -4.19 -29.22 -5.53
C SER A 19 -5.08 -30.11 -6.39
N LYS A 20 -4.58 -30.57 -7.56
CA LYS A 20 -5.30 -31.48 -8.44
C LYS A 20 -5.38 -32.92 -7.92
N THR A 21 -4.45 -33.32 -7.06
CA THR A 21 -4.31 -34.70 -6.60
C THR A 21 -4.40 -34.83 -5.08
N ILE A 22 -4.94 -33.82 -4.40
CA ILE A 22 -5.10 -33.84 -2.94
C ILE A 22 -6.18 -34.84 -2.54
N GLU A 23 -5.86 -35.74 -1.61
CA GLU A 23 -6.81 -36.72 -1.07
C GLU A 23 -7.26 -36.35 0.36
N GLU A 24 -6.40 -35.69 1.12
CA GLU A 24 -6.65 -35.29 2.50
C GLU A 24 -5.88 -34.01 2.87
N TYR A 25 -6.31 -33.34 3.94
CA TYR A 25 -5.59 -32.22 4.56
C TYR A 25 -5.70 -32.31 6.09
N ALA A 26 -4.70 -31.77 6.80
CA ALA A 26 -4.68 -31.73 8.26
C ALA A 26 -5.16 -30.37 8.78
N ILE A 27 -5.95 -30.37 9.85
CA ILE A 27 -6.48 -29.15 10.47
C ILE A 27 -6.61 -29.32 12.00
N CYS A 28 -6.42 -28.23 12.74
CA CYS A 28 -6.75 -28.14 14.17
C CYS A 28 -8.07 -27.36 14.32
N PRO A 29 -9.24 -28.02 14.33
CA PRO A 29 -10.55 -27.35 14.24
C PRO A 29 -10.87 -26.48 15.47
N ASP A 30 -10.31 -26.83 16.62
CA ASP A 30 -10.56 -26.12 17.88
C ASP A 30 -9.62 -24.93 18.10
N LEU A 31 -8.61 -24.75 17.24
CA LEU A 31 -7.67 -23.64 17.34
C LEU A 31 -8.35 -22.33 16.93
N LYS A 32 -8.43 -21.38 17.86
CA LYS A 32 -8.97 -20.03 17.63
C LYS A 32 -7.95 -18.98 18.02
N VAL A 33 -7.68 -18.07 17.10
CA VAL A 33 -6.78 -16.92 17.30
C VAL A 33 -7.63 -15.68 17.52
N ASP A 34 -7.28 -14.87 18.53
CA ASP A 34 -7.84 -13.53 18.67
C ASP A 34 -7.03 -12.55 17.79
N LEU A 35 -7.61 -12.08 16.69
CA LEU A 35 -6.93 -11.12 15.80
C LEU A 35 -6.95 -9.68 16.34
N SER A 36 -7.73 -9.38 17.39
CA SER A 36 -7.92 -8.03 17.90
C SER A 36 -6.84 -7.58 18.90
N THR A 37 -6.11 -8.52 19.49
CA THR A 37 -5.10 -8.25 20.51
C THR A 37 -3.70 -8.44 19.96
N ILE A 38 -2.94 -7.33 19.86
CA ILE A 38 -1.51 -7.35 19.53
C ILE A 38 -0.75 -8.16 20.57
N GLY A 39 0.19 -8.98 20.11
CA GLY A 39 1.08 -9.77 20.95
C GLY A 39 1.13 -11.23 20.55
N LYS A 40 1.74 -12.03 21.42
CA LYS A 40 2.05 -13.43 21.16
C LYS A 40 0.99 -14.34 21.77
N GLN A 41 0.42 -15.23 20.95
CA GLN A 41 -0.49 -16.30 21.36
C GLN A 41 0.19 -17.64 21.13
N GLN A 42 0.16 -18.53 22.12
CA GLN A 42 0.79 -19.85 22.05
C GLN A 42 -0.25 -20.94 22.23
N PHE A 43 -0.14 -21.98 21.41
CA PHE A 43 -1.07 -23.11 21.36
C PHE A 43 -0.28 -24.41 21.48
N ASP A 44 -0.56 -25.18 22.52
CA ASP A 44 -0.03 -26.53 22.66
C ASP A 44 -0.84 -27.49 21.79
N LEU A 45 -0.17 -28.17 20.87
CA LEU A 45 -0.80 -29.11 19.95
C LEU A 45 -0.53 -30.54 20.40
N GLU A 46 -1.55 -31.40 20.29
CA GLU A 46 -1.39 -32.82 20.60
C GLU A 46 -0.24 -33.43 19.80
N ASN A 47 0.60 -34.24 20.45
CA ASN A 47 1.77 -34.88 19.85
C ASN A 47 2.82 -33.91 19.26
N LYS A 48 2.86 -32.63 19.70
CA LYS A 48 3.93 -31.68 19.37
C LYS A 48 4.64 -31.21 20.64
N PHE A 49 5.97 -31.29 20.64
CA PHE A 49 6.79 -30.87 21.79
C PHE A 49 6.93 -29.35 21.92
N LYS A 50 6.89 -28.62 20.79
CA LYS A 50 6.98 -27.16 20.78
C LYS A 50 5.59 -26.55 20.53
N PRO A 51 5.24 -25.45 21.20
CA PRO A 51 3.97 -24.77 20.95
C PRO A 51 3.95 -24.16 19.55
N PHE A 52 2.77 -24.15 18.93
CA PHE A 52 2.49 -23.31 17.78
C PHE A 52 2.33 -21.87 18.26
N THR A 53 2.97 -20.92 17.58
CA THR A 53 3.01 -19.52 18.00
C THR A 53 2.40 -18.67 16.91
N VAL A 54 1.48 -17.79 17.30
CA VAL A 54 0.94 -16.71 16.49
C VAL A 54 1.39 -15.38 17.09
N GLU A 55 1.87 -14.47 16.26
CA GLU A 55 2.23 -13.11 16.67
C GLU A 55 1.34 -12.13 15.90
N ILE A 56 0.43 -11.47 16.62
CA ILE A 56 -0.39 -10.40 16.09
C ILE A 56 0.41 -9.10 16.22
N VAL A 57 0.67 -8.45 15.10
CA VAL A 57 1.48 -7.23 15.03
C VAL A 57 0.62 -6.03 14.66
N ASP A 58 1.10 -4.83 14.99
CA ASP A 58 0.50 -3.61 14.44
C ASP A 58 0.65 -3.61 12.91
N SER A 59 -0.46 -3.40 12.20
CA SER A 59 -0.47 -3.47 10.73
C SER A 59 0.44 -2.44 10.06
N VAL A 60 0.71 -1.31 10.72
CA VAL A 60 1.38 -0.16 10.08
C VAL A 60 2.82 0.02 10.57
N GLU A 61 3.14 -0.30 11.81
CA GLU A 61 4.37 0.21 12.42
C GLU A 61 5.67 -0.29 11.77
N ALA A 62 5.77 -1.57 11.42
CA ALA A 62 6.96 -2.07 10.72
C ALA A 62 7.14 -1.40 9.35
N TYR A 63 6.03 -1.15 8.65
CA TYR A 63 6.01 -0.48 7.36
C TYR A 63 6.33 1.02 7.47
N ALA A 64 5.76 1.72 8.45
CA ALA A 64 6.07 3.12 8.72
C ALA A 64 7.55 3.30 9.07
N ASN A 65 8.13 2.41 9.89
CA ASN A 65 9.57 2.40 10.14
C ASN A 65 10.41 2.26 8.87
N MET A 66 10.01 1.37 7.95
CA MET A 66 10.68 1.24 6.66
C MET A 66 10.61 2.57 5.89
N LEU A 67 9.45 3.20 5.81
CA LEU A 67 9.27 4.48 5.10
C LEU A 67 10.07 5.63 5.71
N ARG A 68 10.17 5.71 7.04
CA ARG A 68 11.02 6.70 7.75
C ARG A 68 12.49 6.60 7.35
N ASN A 69 12.95 5.41 6.98
CA ASN A 69 14.32 5.18 6.51
C ASN A 69 14.49 5.43 5.00
N ILE A 70 13.40 5.60 4.25
CA ILE A 70 13.43 5.84 2.81
C ILE A 70 13.26 7.33 2.48
N PHE A 71 12.31 7.99 3.14
CA PHE A 71 11.89 9.37 2.87
C PHE A 71 12.28 10.33 4.00
N ASP A 72 12.43 11.61 3.66
CA ASP A 72 12.58 12.66 4.66
C ASP A 72 11.21 13.06 5.23
N PHE A 73 10.84 12.45 6.35
CA PHE A 73 9.57 12.74 7.02
C PHE A 73 9.51 14.17 7.56
N SER A 74 10.64 14.83 7.82
CA SER A 74 10.61 16.22 8.27
C SER A 74 10.20 17.15 7.13
N ALA A 75 10.78 16.95 5.94
CA ALA A 75 10.42 17.72 4.76
C ALA A 75 8.96 17.46 4.34
N LEU A 76 8.52 16.20 4.38
CA LEU A 76 7.12 15.86 4.07
C LEU A 76 6.15 16.47 5.08
N LYS A 77 6.50 16.48 6.37
CA LYS A 77 5.68 17.11 7.41
C LYS A 77 5.55 18.61 7.21
N GLU A 78 6.64 19.29 6.87
CA GLU A 78 6.60 20.72 6.52
C GLU A 78 5.67 20.98 5.31
N LEU A 79 5.77 20.15 4.27
CA LEU A 79 4.93 20.24 3.08
C LEU A 79 3.43 20.06 3.38
N LEU A 80 3.07 19.18 4.32
CA LEU A 80 1.68 18.82 4.58
C LEU A 80 1.02 19.62 5.71
N SER A 81 1.80 20.22 6.60
CA SER A 81 1.30 20.92 7.80
C SER A 81 1.69 22.40 7.90
N GLY A 82 2.60 22.88 7.05
CA GLY A 82 3.07 24.27 7.06
C GLY A 82 2.03 25.32 6.61
N PRO A 83 2.40 26.62 6.64
CA PRO A 83 1.49 27.71 6.25
C PRO A 83 1.09 27.66 4.77
N ASN A 84 1.97 27.16 3.91
CA ASN A 84 1.73 26.95 2.47
C ASN A 84 1.50 25.47 2.18
N ARG A 85 0.81 24.75 3.08
CA ARG A 85 0.64 23.29 2.96
C ARG A 85 0.03 22.90 1.61
N LEU A 86 0.51 21.79 1.07
CA LEU A 86 -0.09 21.12 -0.07
C LEU A 86 -1.47 20.59 0.32
N LEU A 87 -2.52 20.97 -0.42
CA LEU A 87 -3.86 20.48 -0.15
C LEU A 87 -4.08 19.15 -0.84
N ILE A 88 -4.21 18.07 -0.05
CA ILE A 88 -4.26 16.71 -0.57
C ILE A 88 -5.61 16.01 -0.36
N ARG A 89 -5.91 15.04 -1.23
CA ARG A 89 -7.02 14.08 -1.08
C ARG A 89 -6.54 12.67 -1.39
N LEU A 90 -6.70 11.77 -0.43
CA LEU A 90 -6.16 10.41 -0.49
C LEU A 90 -7.30 9.43 -0.25
N ASP A 91 -7.71 8.75 -1.32
CA ASP A 91 -8.82 7.81 -1.31
C ASP A 91 -8.29 6.38 -1.16
N ALA A 92 -8.55 5.76 -0.02
CA ALA A 92 -8.18 4.37 0.23
C ALA A 92 -9.20 3.37 -0.33
N MET A 93 -10.29 3.84 -0.96
CA MET A 93 -11.36 3.03 -1.57
C MET A 93 -11.90 1.94 -0.64
N HIS A 94 -11.98 2.24 0.65
CA HIS A 94 -12.38 1.29 1.71
C HIS A 94 -11.50 0.01 1.77
N GLY A 95 -10.30 0.06 1.20
CA GLY A 95 -9.31 -1.01 1.20
C GLY A 95 -8.32 -0.92 2.36
N VAL A 96 -7.30 -1.78 2.30
CA VAL A 96 -6.36 -1.99 3.40
C VAL A 96 -5.49 -0.77 3.71
N VAL A 97 -5.35 0.16 2.76
CA VAL A 97 -4.48 1.35 2.89
C VAL A 97 -5.04 2.39 3.86
N GLY A 98 -6.31 2.29 4.27
CA GLY A 98 -6.98 3.27 5.15
C GLY A 98 -6.22 3.59 6.45
N PRO A 99 -5.88 2.59 7.29
CA PRO A 99 -5.08 2.79 8.49
C PRO A 99 -3.67 3.37 8.22
N TYR A 100 -3.06 3.04 7.07
CA TYR A 100 -1.75 3.56 6.69
C TYR A 100 -1.80 5.04 6.37
N VAL A 101 -2.80 5.49 5.60
CA VAL A 101 -3.02 6.93 5.32
C VAL A 101 -3.25 7.69 6.62
N LYS A 102 -4.12 7.18 7.50
CA LYS A 102 -4.40 7.85 8.78
C LYS A 102 -3.17 7.96 9.68
N LYS A 103 -2.48 6.85 9.94
CA LYS A 103 -1.32 6.85 10.85
C LYS A 103 -0.11 7.59 10.27
N ILE A 104 0.22 7.38 9.00
CA ILE A 104 1.44 7.94 8.41
C ILE A 104 1.18 9.37 7.91
N LEU A 105 0.20 9.57 7.05
CA LEU A 105 0.01 10.87 6.39
C LEU A 105 -0.71 11.88 7.30
N CYS A 106 -1.71 11.45 8.08
CA CYS A 106 -2.42 12.36 8.98
C CYS A 106 -1.74 12.53 10.34
N GLU A 107 -1.52 11.45 11.10
CA GLU A 107 -1.01 11.54 12.49
C GLU A 107 0.47 11.91 12.52
N GLU A 108 1.31 11.21 11.75
CA GLU A 108 2.77 11.41 11.80
C GLU A 108 3.22 12.65 10.99
N LEU A 109 2.77 12.75 9.73
CA LEU A 109 3.13 13.83 8.80
C LEU A 109 2.20 15.06 8.87
N GLY A 110 1.13 15.01 9.66
CA GLY A 110 0.32 16.18 9.99
C GLY A 110 -0.65 16.66 8.90
N ALA A 111 -0.95 15.84 7.89
CA ALA A 111 -2.01 16.17 6.95
C ALA A 111 -3.37 16.25 7.68
N PRO A 112 -4.22 17.24 7.39
CA PRO A 112 -5.55 17.33 8.00
C PRO A 112 -6.37 16.05 7.83
N ALA A 113 -7.17 15.66 8.83
CA ALA A 113 -7.93 14.41 8.79
C ALA A 113 -8.90 14.29 7.59
N ASN A 114 -9.40 15.42 7.07
CA ASN A 114 -10.25 15.43 5.86
C ASN A 114 -9.49 15.10 4.57
N SER A 115 -8.16 14.94 4.63
CA SER A 115 -7.34 14.43 3.54
C SER A 115 -7.54 12.93 3.34
N ALA A 116 -7.90 12.19 4.40
CA ALA A 116 -8.11 10.75 4.38
C ALA A 116 -9.56 10.44 4.01
N VAL A 117 -9.77 10.01 2.76
CA VAL A 117 -11.08 9.66 2.19
C VAL A 117 -11.22 8.13 2.14
N ASN A 118 -12.40 7.62 2.49
CA ASN A 118 -12.70 6.18 2.51
C ASN A 118 -11.66 5.31 3.25
N CYS A 119 -11.03 5.88 4.28
CA CYS A 119 -9.95 5.26 5.05
C CYS A 119 -10.45 4.37 6.22
N ILE A 120 -11.57 3.71 6.05
CA ILE A 120 -12.09 2.67 6.94
C ILE A 120 -12.22 1.41 6.08
N PRO A 121 -11.41 0.36 6.34
CA PRO A 121 -11.54 -0.90 5.60
C PRO A 121 -12.92 -1.52 5.77
N LEU A 122 -13.55 -1.94 4.69
CA LEU A 122 -14.85 -2.61 4.67
C LEU A 122 -14.75 -3.92 3.88
N GLU A 123 -15.48 -4.96 4.32
CA GLU A 123 -15.46 -6.28 3.68
C GLU A 123 -15.97 -6.24 2.22
N ASP A 124 -16.87 -5.31 1.91
CA ASP A 124 -17.46 -5.09 0.59
C ASP A 124 -16.89 -3.86 -0.13
N PHE A 125 -15.87 -3.21 0.43
CA PHE A 125 -15.30 -1.95 -0.07
C PHE A 125 -16.34 -0.83 -0.27
N GLY A 126 -17.41 -0.83 0.51
CA GLY A 126 -18.52 0.11 0.33
C GLY A 126 -19.40 -0.20 -0.88
N GLY A 127 -19.35 -1.43 -1.41
CA GLY A 127 -20.09 -1.86 -2.60
C GLY A 127 -19.45 -1.44 -3.93
N HIS A 128 -18.20 -0.97 -3.91
CA HIS A 128 -17.47 -0.49 -5.07
C HIS A 128 -16.27 -1.38 -5.43
N HIS A 129 -15.74 -1.21 -6.64
CA HIS A 129 -14.49 -1.86 -7.04
C HIS A 129 -13.30 -1.03 -6.53
N PRO A 130 -12.43 -1.59 -5.66
CA PRO A 130 -11.23 -0.89 -5.19
C PRO A 130 -10.13 -0.96 -6.25
N ASP A 131 -10.32 -0.23 -7.35
CA ASP A 131 -9.43 -0.22 -8.52
C ASP A 131 -9.12 1.24 -8.94
N PRO A 132 -7.90 1.76 -8.73
CA PRO A 132 -7.59 3.16 -8.86
C PRO A 132 -7.41 3.54 -10.34
N ASN A 133 -8.51 3.92 -10.98
CA ASN A 133 -8.53 4.46 -12.33
C ASN A 133 -9.61 5.54 -12.50
N LEU A 134 -9.61 6.22 -13.64
CA LEU A 134 -10.54 7.33 -13.91
C LEU A 134 -12.03 6.93 -13.92
N THR A 135 -12.34 5.63 -14.02
CA THR A 135 -13.70 5.10 -14.02
C THR A 135 -14.17 4.77 -12.61
N TYR A 136 -13.41 3.97 -11.85
CA TYR A 136 -13.84 3.48 -10.53
C TYR A 136 -13.53 4.47 -9.39
N ALA A 137 -12.51 5.33 -9.54
CA ALA A 137 -12.21 6.40 -8.59
C ALA A 137 -12.85 7.75 -9.03
N SER A 138 -14.06 7.71 -9.59
CA SER A 138 -14.73 8.88 -10.15
C SER A 138 -14.98 9.98 -9.11
N GLU A 139 -15.31 9.61 -7.86
CA GLU A 139 -15.55 10.57 -6.78
C GLU A 139 -14.30 11.39 -6.45
N LEU A 140 -13.13 10.75 -6.41
CA LEU A 140 -11.86 11.45 -6.26
C LEU A 140 -11.60 12.37 -7.45
N VAL A 141 -11.80 11.89 -8.68
CA VAL A 141 -11.62 12.70 -9.90
C VAL A 141 -12.50 13.95 -9.87
N ASP A 142 -13.78 13.81 -9.52
CA ASP A 142 -14.71 14.93 -9.46
C ASP A 142 -14.37 15.90 -8.31
N THR A 143 -13.91 15.38 -7.17
CA THR A 143 -13.37 16.21 -6.08
C THR A 143 -12.16 17.02 -6.56
N MET A 144 -11.20 16.40 -7.25
CA MET A 144 -10.01 17.08 -7.75
C MET A 144 -10.31 18.14 -8.82
N LYS A 145 -11.37 17.95 -9.63
CA LYS A 145 -11.83 18.92 -10.64
C LYS A 145 -12.35 20.23 -10.04
N THR A 146 -12.68 20.27 -8.75
CA THR A 146 -13.07 21.52 -8.06
C THR A 146 -11.95 22.55 -8.03
N GLY A 147 -10.69 22.10 -8.14
CA GLY A 147 -9.52 22.96 -8.05
C GLY A 147 -9.14 23.38 -6.62
N GLU A 148 -9.82 22.84 -5.60
CA GLU A 148 -9.51 23.10 -4.20
C GLU A 148 -8.26 22.35 -3.70
N HIS A 149 -7.94 21.21 -4.30
CA HIS A 149 -6.81 20.36 -3.93
C HIS A 149 -5.72 20.40 -4.99
N ASP A 150 -4.48 20.34 -4.55
CA ASP A 150 -3.30 20.38 -5.41
C ASP A 150 -2.85 18.97 -5.82
N PHE A 151 -3.10 17.97 -4.98
CA PHE A 151 -2.69 16.57 -5.17
C PHE A 151 -3.78 15.59 -4.73
N GLY A 152 -4.08 14.63 -5.58
CA GLY A 152 -5.01 13.54 -5.31
C GLY A 152 -4.34 12.18 -5.54
N ALA A 153 -4.67 11.19 -4.71
CA ALA A 153 -4.28 9.81 -4.98
C ALA A 153 -5.38 8.82 -4.58
N ALA A 154 -5.48 7.72 -5.32
CA ALA A 154 -6.31 6.56 -4.99
C ALA A 154 -5.47 5.29 -4.92
N PHE A 155 -5.87 4.35 -4.07
CA PHE A 155 -5.23 3.04 -3.87
C PHE A 155 -6.21 1.90 -4.16
N ASP A 156 -5.69 0.72 -4.52
CA ASP A 156 -6.51 -0.48 -4.67
C ASP A 156 -6.69 -1.26 -3.36
N GLY A 157 -7.36 -2.41 -3.44
CA GLY A 157 -7.81 -3.18 -2.28
C GLY A 157 -6.71 -3.59 -1.31
N ASP A 158 -5.56 -4.05 -1.83
CA ASP A 158 -4.38 -4.46 -1.05
C ASP A 158 -3.24 -3.41 -1.04
N GLY A 159 -3.33 -2.37 -1.86
CA GLY A 159 -2.53 -1.16 -1.74
C GLY A 159 -1.21 -1.16 -2.50
N ASP A 160 -1.03 -2.06 -3.47
CA ASP A 160 0.18 -2.12 -4.31
C ASP A 160 0.05 -1.28 -5.60
N ARG A 161 -1.17 -0.84 -5.95
CA ARG A 161 -1.43 0.08 -7.06
C ARG A 161 -1.83 1.48 -6.57
N ASN A 162 -1.50 2.48 -7.39
CA ASN A 162 -1.87 3.86 -7.15
C ASN A 162 -2.26 4.59 -8.43
N MET A 163 -3.17 5.56 -8.30
CA MET A 163 -3.45 6.58 -9.30
C MET A 163 -3.10 7.94 -8.73
N ILE A 164 -2.45 8.80 -9.54
CA ILE A 164 -2.05 10.14 -9.14
C ILE A 164 -2.81 11.20 -9.96
N LEU A 165 -3.34 12.19 -9.26
CA LEU A 165 -4.02 13.34 -9.83
C LEU A 165 -3.36 14.64 -9.35
N GLY A 166 -3.19 15.59 -10.27
CA GLY A 166 -2.88 16.97 -9.94
C GLY A 166 -4.14 17.82 -9.79
N LYS A 167 -3.91 19.11 -9.53
CA LYS A 167 -4.96 20.14 -9.47
C LYS A 167 -5.87 20.13 -10.70
N ASN A 168 -7.15 20.44 -10.50
CA ASN A 168 -8.20 20.43 -11.52
C ASN A 168 -8.43 19.05 -12.18
N GLY A 169 -8.07 17.96 -11.48
CA GLY A 169 -8.22 16.60 -12.00
C GLY A 169 -7.20 16.26 -13.10
N PHE A 170 -6.03 16.91 -13.11
CA PHE A 170 -4.97 16.59 -14.05
C PHE A 170 -4.50 15.15 -13.85
N PHE A 171 -4.77 14.28 -14.84
CA PHE A 171 -4.41 12.87 -14.74
C PHE A 171 -2.93 12.64 -15.08
N VAL A 172 -2.19 12.07 -14.14
CA VAL A 172 -0.82 11.62 -14.38
C VAL A 172 -0.88 10.18 -14.87
N ASN A 173 -0.53 9.95 -16.14
CA ASN A 173 -0.43 8.60 -16.68
C ASN A 173 0.59 7.76 -15.87
N PRO A 174 0.30 6.50 -15.51
CA PRO A 174 1.25 5.68 -14.73
C PRO A 174 2.63 5.51 -15.37
N SER A 175 2.70 5.50 -16.72
CA SER A 175 3.98 5.42 -17.43
C SER A 175 4.79 6.72 -17.29
N ASP A 176 4.13 7.87 -17.30
CA ASP A 176 4.78 9.16 -17.09
C ASP A 176 5.13 9.36 -15.60
N SER A 177 4.32 8.82 -14.68
CA SER A 177 4.58 8.88 -13.24
C SER A 177 5.93 8.26 -12.89
N VAL A 178 6.23 7.05 -13.38
CA VAL A 178 7.53 6.40 -13.15
C VAL A 178 8.68 7.17 -13.81
N ALA A 179 8.47 7.74 -15.00
CA ALA A 179 9.47 8.56 -15.68
C ALA A 179 9.80 9.85 -14.91
N VAL A 180 8.79 10.54 -14.38
CA VAL A 180 8.96 11.74 -13.54
C VAL A 180 9.69 11.41 -12.24
N ILE A 181 9.36 10.28 -11.59
CA ILE A 181 10.07 9.82 -10.39
C ILE A 181 11.53 9.51 -10.74
N ALA A 182 11.79 8.80 -11.84
CA ALA A 182 13.15 8.47 -12.25
C ALA A 182 13.99 9.72 -12.55
N ALA A 183 13.40 10.72 -13.23
CA ALA A 183 14.06 11.99 -13.53
C ALA A 183 14.37 12.82 -12.27
N ASN A 184 13.63 12.63 -11.17
CA ASN A 184 13.79 13.36 -9.91
C ASN A 184 14.19 12.46 -8.74
N ILE A 185 14.76 11.28 -9.02
CA ILE A 185 14.91 10.19 -8.05
C ILE A 185 15.79 10.55 -6.84
N PHE A 186 16.73 11.47 -7.04
CA PHE A 186 17.61 11.97 -5.99
C PHE A 186 16.96 12.99 -5.05
N SER A 187 15.68 13.32 -5.22
CA SER A 187 14.89 14.00 -4.20
C SER A 187 14.55 13.09 -3.01
N ILE A 188 14.74 11.77 -3.15
CA ILE A 188 14.46 10.78 -2.11
C ILE A 188 15.78 10.35 -1.44
N PRO A 189 15.93 10.50 -0.10
CA PRO A 189 17.16 10.16 0.63
C PRO A 189 17.69 8.76 0.38
N TYR A 190 16.82 7.76 0.25
CA TYR A 190 17.22 6.39 -0.07
C TYR A 190 18.10 6.31 -1.32
N PHE A 191 17.73 6.97 -2.42
CA PHE A 191 18.47 6.91 -3.67
C PHE A 191 19.71 7.81 -3.67
N GLN A 192 19.74 8.86 -2.84
CA GLN A 192 20.97 9.63 -2.58
C GLN A 192 22.04 8.74 -1.91
N GLN A 193 21.63 7.87 -1.00
CA GLN A 193 22.54 6.98 -0.27
C GLN A 193 22.92 5.72 -1.05
N THR A 194 21.95 5.11 -1.73
CA THR A 194 22.13 3.80 -2.38
C THR A 194 22.53 3.88 -3.86
N GLY A 195 22.36 5.05 -4.48
CA GLY A 195 22.50 5.23 -5.93
C GLY A 195 21.40 4.51 -6.74
N VAL A 196 21.46 4.65 -8.06
CA VAL A 196 20.53 4.00 -8.99
C VAL A 196 21.27 2.95 -9.80
N ARG A 197 20.84 1.68 -9.69
CA ARG A 197 21.52 0.54 -10.33
C ARG A 197 20.97 0.19 -11.71
N GLY A 198 19.76 0.66 -12.01
CA GLY A 198 19.04 0.40 -13.25
C GLY A 198 17.57 0.77 -13.10
N LEU A 199 16.89 0.95 -14.22
CA LEU A 199 15.46 1.21 -14.31
C LEU A 199 14.81 0.08 -15.12
N ALA A 200 13.55 -0.22 -14.83
CA ALA A 200 12.80 -1.26 -15.53
C ALA A 200 11.34 -0.86 -15.68
N ARG A 201 10.73 -1.31 -16.78
CA ARG A 201 9.29 -1.23 -17.03
C ARG A 201 8.82 -2.51 -17.70
N SER A 202 7.52 -2.79 -17.62
CA SER A 202 6.91 -3.85 -18.41
C SER A 202 6.92 -3.47 -19.90
N MET A 203 6.93 -4.47 -20.78
CA MET A 203 6.88 -4.24 -22.24
C MET A 203 5.74 -3.29 -22.68
N PRO A 204 4.49 -3.42 -22.19
CA PRO A 204 3.39 -2.53 -22.61
C PRO A 204 3.41 -1.13 -21.98
N THR A 205 4.22 -0.89 -20.95
CA THR A 205 4.41 0.46 -20.39
C THR A 205 5.04 1.37 -21.44
N SER A 206 4.62 2.63 -21.52
CA SER A 206 5.13 3.57 -22.54
C SER A 206 6.66 3.75 -22.45
N GLY A 207 7.27 4.25 -23.53
CA GLY A 207 8.70 4.53 -23.60
C GLY A 207 9.15 5.79 -22.86
N ALA A 208 8.34 6.36 -21.97
CA ALA A 208 8.67 7.60 -21.26
C ALA A 208 9.84 7.44 -20.27
N LEU A 209 10.09 6.21 -19.79
CA LEU A 209 11.16 5.90 -18.84
C LEU A 209 12.53 5.74 -19.53
N ASP A 210 12.55 5.46 -20.83
CA ASP A 210 13.73 5.20 -21.67
C ASP A 210 14.48 6.50 -22.04
#